data_AF-A0A7C3GPC1-F1
#
_entry.id   AF-A0A7C3GPC1-F1
#
_cell.length_a   1.000
_cell.length_b   1.000
_cell.length_c   1.000
_cell.angle_alpha   90.00
_cell.angle_beta   90.00
_cell.angle_gamma   90.00
#
_symmetry.space_group_name_H-M   'P 1'
#
loop_
_entity.id
_entity.type
_entity.pdbx_description
1 polymer ?
#
loop_
_entity_poly.entity_id
_entity_poly.type
_entity_poly.pdbx_seq_one_letter_code
_entity_poly.pdbx_strand_id
1 'polypeptide(L)'
;MFCLVSAEPTHAIITLMWTPEQIETTLQRILPRVSKPGRYYGGEYNQIRKNWDDCDFKVALAFPDTYDLGMSNLGMMILYDIINKYDNLAAERTYSPWYDMEEQMRDLGMPLYS
;
A
#
# COMPACT_ATOMS: atom_id res chain seq x y z
N MET A 1 3.83 2.67 4.02
CA MET A 1 2.71 1.92 3.41
C MET A 1 1.39 2.69 3.47
N PHE A 2 1.40 3.95 3.05
CA PHE A 2 0.20 4.74 2.73
C PHE A 2 0.66 6.00 2.00
N CYS A 3 0.69 5.97 0.68
CA CYS A 3 0.07 7.09 0.01
C CYS A 3 -1.31 6.55 -0.35
N LEU A 4 -2.37 7.16 0.19
CA LEU A 4 -3.63 7.14 -0.54
C LEU A 4 -3.32 7.85 -1.85
N VAL A 5 -2.84 7.08 -2.81
CA VAL A 5 -2.87 7.42 -4.20
C VAL A 5 -4.32 7.76 -4.47
N SER A 6 -4.58 9.04 -4.73
CA SER A 6 -5.81 9.57 -5.29
C SER A 6 -6.00 9.00 -6.70
N ALA A 7 -6.23 7.70 -6.80
CA ALA A 7 -6.71 7.06 -8.01
C ALA A 7 -8.16 7.52 -8.20
N GLU A 8 -8.32 8.67 -8.83
CA GLU A 8 -9.56 8.99 -9.53
C GLU A 8 -9.85 7.86 -10.55
N PRO A 9 -11.11 7.39 -10.66
CA PRO A 9 -11.44 6.16 -11.34
C PRO A 9 -11.55 6.45 -12.83
N THR A 10 -10.57 6.07 -13.64
CA THR A 10 -10.81 6.13 -15.10
C THR A 10 -10.47 4.86 -15.86
N HIS A 11 -9.66 3.93 -15.36
CA HIS A 11 -9.32 2.74 -16.16
C HIS A 11 -9.04 1.48 -15.32
N ALA A 12 -10.08 0.81 -14.80
CA ALA A 12 -9.95 -0.57 -14.29
C ALA A 12 -11.30 -1.30 -14.26
N ILE A 13 -11.52 -2.21 -15.22
CA ILE A 13 -12.81 -2.90 -15.44
C ILE A 13 -13.05 -4.12 -14.52
N ILE A 14 -12.25 -4.37 -13.46
CA ILE A 14 -12.53 -5.50 -12.51
C ILE A 14 -12.45 -5.11 -11.00
N THR A 15 -12.24 -3.83 -10.63
CA THR A 15 -12.15 -3.34 -9.22
C THR A 15 -13.24 -2.31 -8.88
N LEU A 16 -14.49 -2.56 -9.25
CA LEU A 16 -15.59 -1.63 -8.96
C LEU A 16 -16.08 -1.85 -7.51
N MET A 17 -15.70 -0.95 -6.58
CA MET A 17 -16.45 -0.51 -5.35
C MET A 17 -15.59 -0.16 -4.11
N TRP A 18 -14.27 0.06 -4.22
CA TRP A 18 -13.47 0.56 -3.08
C TRP A 18 -12.81 1.89 -3.41
N THR A 19 -13.17 2.93 -2.66
CA THR A 19 -12.47 4.23 -2.67
C THR A 19 -11.37 4.26 -1.59
N PRO A 20 -10.36 5.13 -1.76
CA PRO A 20 -9.33 5.33 -0.74
C PRO A 20 -9.93 5.65 0.66
N GLU A 21 -10.98 6.47 0.69
CA GLU A 21 -11.69 6.85 1.93
C GLU A 21 -12.45 5.67 2.58
N GLN A 22 -13.05 4.79 1.76
CA GLN A 22 -13.70 3.56 2.25
C GLN A 22 -12.68 2.59 2.84
N ILE A 23 -11.51 2.46 2.22
CA ILE A 23 -10.38 1.66 2.71
C ILE A 23 -9.94 2.20 4.08
N GLU A 24 -9.71 3.50 4.21
CA GLU A 24 -9.28 4.13 5.47
C GLU A 24 -10.31 3.93 6.59
N THR A 25 -11.59 4.19 6.31
CA THR A 25 -12.69 4.02 7.28
C THR A 25 -12.82 2.56 7.72
N THR A 26 -12.62 1.61 6.79
CA THR A 26 -12.69 0.18 7.08
C THR A 26 -11.50 -0.26 7.93
N LEU A 27 -10.31 0.24 7.66
CA LEU A 27 -9.10 -0.04 8.43
C LEU A 27 -9.25 0.36 9.90
N GLN A 28 -9.83 1.54 10.17
CA GLN A 28 -10.11 1.96 11.55
C GLN A 28 -10.95 0.93 12.33
N ARG A 29 -11.80 0.14 11.64
CA ARG A 29 -12.65 -0.90 12.25
C ARG A 29 -11.96 -2.25 12.41
N ILE A 30 -11.09 -2.64 11.48
CA ILE A 30 -10.45 -3.97 11.47
C ILE A 30 -9.08 -4.01 12.15
N LEU A 31 -8.33 -2.89 12.18
CA LEU A 31 -7.01 -2.84 12.81
C LEU A 31 -7.00 -3.25 14.29
N PRO A 32 -8.01 -2.95 15.12
CA PRO A 32 -8.05 -3.44 16.50
C PRO A 32 -8.18 -4.97 16.63
N ARG A 33 -8.50 -5.67 15.54
CA ARG A 33 -8.74 -7.13 15.52
C ARG A 33 -7.53 -7.94 15.06
N VAL A 34 -6.46 -7.28 14.62
CA VAL A 34 -5.24 -7.94 14.10
C VAL A 34 -4.08 -7.80 15.08
N SER A 35 -3.15 -8.74 15.04
CA SER A 35 -2.06 -8.88 16.02
C SER A 35 -1.03 -7.75 15.95
N LYS A 36 -0.75 -7.23 14.74
CA LYS A 36 0.23 -6.15 14.52
C LYS A 36 -0.35 -5.07 13.61
N PRO A 37 -1.24 -4.19 14.14
CA PRO A 37 -1.90 -3.16 13.34
C PRO A 37 -0.92 -2.16 12.70
N GLY A 38 0.24 -1.92 13.34
CA GLY A 38 1.28 -1.03 12.82
C GLY A 38 1.83 -1.45 11.44
N ARG A 39 1.65 -2.71 11.02
CA ARG A 39 2.03 -3.17 9.67
C ARG A 39 1.16 -2.55 8.58
N TYR A 40 -0.02 -2.03 8.91
CA TYR A 40 -1.09 -1.74 7.95
C TYR A 40 -1.52 -0.27 7.94
N TYR A 41 -1.03 0.56 8.87
CA TYR A 41 -1.42 1.96 9.04
C TYR A 41 -0.51 2.97 8.31
N GLY A 42 0.63 2.52 7.76
CA GLY A 42 1.56 3.36 6.99
C GLY A 42 2.26 4.46 7.80
N GLY A 43 2.77 5.50 7.13
CA GLY A 43 3.48 6.62 7.78
C GLY A 43 4.91 6.32 8.25
N GLU A 44 5.62 5.42 7.56
CA GLU A 44 7.00 5.06 7.89
C GLU A 44 7.97 6.24 7.79
N TYR A 45 9.03 6.24 8.60
CA TYR A 45 10.06 7.30 8.63
C TYR A 45 10.66 7.62 7.25
N ASN A 46 10.86 6.60 6.40
CA ASN A 46 11.43 6.75 5.05
C ASN A 46 10.36 6.74 3.94
N GLN A 47 9.12 7.09 4.27
CA GLN A 47 8.08 7.22 3.27
C GLN A 47 8.31 8.49 2.43
N ILE A 48 8.46 8.30 1.12
CA ILE A 48 8.43 9.39 0.14
C ILE A 48 7.00 9.54 -0.34
N ARG A 49 6.46 10.77 -0.23
CA ARG A 49 5.14 11.14 -0.75
C ARG A 49 5.32 12.11 -1.90
N LYS A 50 4.63 11.85 -3.01
CA LYS A 50 4.62 12.69 -4.21
C LYS A 50 3.19 13.02 -4.59
N ASN A 51 3.01 14.14 -5.27
CA ASN A 51 1.74 14.45 -5.89
C ASN A 51 1.48 13.45 -7.04
N TRP A 52 0.29 12.87 -7.05
CA TRP A 52 -0.08 11.83 -8.00
C TRP A 52 -0.11 12.33 -9.44
N ASP A 53 -0.59 13.56 -9.64
CA ASP A 53 -0.76 14.15 -10.97
C ASP A 53 0.57 14.59 -11.61
N ASP A 54 1.61 14.76 -10.78
CA ASP A 54 2.95 15.15 -11.23
C ASP A 54 3.81 13.93 -11.63
N CYS A 55 3.31 12.71 -11.44
CA CYS A 55 4.04 11.48 -11.71
C CYS A 55 3.53 10.78 -12.99
N ASP A 56 4.40 10.71 -14.01
CA ASP A 56 4.14 10.04 -15.29
C ASP A 56 4.01 8.53 -15.13
N PHE A 57 4.84 7.93 -14.27
CA PHE A 57 4.84 6.50 -14.01
C PHE A 57 4.76 6.20 -12.52
N LYS A 58 3.90 5.24 -12.18
CA LYS A 58 3.67 4.79 -10.81
C LYS A 58 3.85 3.28 -10.73
N VAL A 59 4.59 2.82 -9.73
CA VAL A 59 4.94 1.41 -9.54
C VAL A 59 4.66 1.02 -8.11
N ALA A 60 3.97 -0.12 -7.91
CA ALA A 60 3.90 -0.78 -6.62
C ALA A 60 4.94 -1.92 -6.59
N LEU A 61 5.93 -1.81 -5.72
CA LEU A 61 6.87 -2.88 -5.44
C LEU A 61 6.21 -3.87 -4.48
N ALA A 62 5.76 -5.01 -5.00
CA ALA A 62 5.11 -6.05 -4.22
C ALA A 62 6.12 -7.09 -3.73
N PHE A 63 6.19 -7.28 -2.41
CA PHE A 63 6.97 -8.33 -1.80
C PHE A 63 6.06 -9.49 -1.36
N PRO A 64 6.36 -10.75 -1.75
CA PRO A 64 5.48 -11.89 -1.54
C PRO A 64 5.56 -12.47 -0.11
N ASP A 65 5.73 -11.62 0.89
CA ASP A 65 5.77 -12.00 2.30
C ASP A 65 5.39 -10.80 3.18
N THR A 66 5.36 -11.00 4.49
CA THR A 66 5.02 -10.02 5.50
C THR A 66 5.92 -8.78 5.48
N TYR A 67 5.36 -7.68 6.01
CA TYR A 67 6.09 -6.42 6.24
C TYR A 67 7.41 -6.62 7.00
N ASP A 68 7.42 -7.44 8.05
CA ASP A 68 8.61 -7.64 8.88
C ASP A 68 9.78 -8.25 8.07
N LEU A 69 9.47 -9.19 7.16
CA LEU A 69 10.46 -9.81 6.28
C LEU A 69 10.82 -8.90 5.10
N GLY A 70 9.83 -8.25 4.50
CA GLY A 70 10.05 -7.40 3.34
C GLY A 70 10.79 -6.10 3.64
N MET A 71 10.62 -5.51 4.83
CA MET A 71 11.39 -4.33 5.26
C MET A 71 12.88 -4.63 5.44
N SER A 72 13.23 -5.89 5.71
CA SER A 72 14.61 -6.35 5.81
C SER A 72 15.24 -6.64 4.44
N ASN A 73 14.48 -6.49 3.34
CA ASN A 73 14.97 -6.75 2.00
C ASN A 73 15.71 -5.52 1.44
N LEU A 74 17.04 -5.62 1.35
CA LEU A 74 17.89 -4.55 0.83
C LEU A 74 17.57 -4.19 -0.64
N GLY A 75 17.21 -5.17 -1.47
CA GLY A 75 16.82 -4.93 -2.85
C GLY A 75 15.57 -4.05 -2.96
N MET A 76 14.56 -4.33 -2.15
CA MET A 76 13.33 -3.52 -2.07
C MET A 76 13.64 -2.08 -1.67
N MET A 77 14.50 -1.88 -0.67
CA MET A 77 14.92 -0.54 -0.24
C MET A 77 15.65 0.22 -1.34
N ILE A 78 16.60 -0.43 -2.03
CA ILE A 78 17.35 0.17 -3.14
C ILE A 78 16.44 0.55 -4.30
N LEU A 79 15.55 -0.36 -4.72
CA LEU A 79 14.62 -0.08 -5.83
C LEU A 79 13.66 1.06 -5.49
N TYR A 80 13.12 1.07 -4.27
CA TYR A 80 12.24 2.12 -3.79
C TYR A 80 12.94 3.49 -3.82
N ASP A 81 14.19 3.56 -3.34
CA ASP A 81 15.00 4.78 -3.34
C ASP A 81 15.35 5.24 -4.76
N ILE A 82 15.81 4.32 -5.63
CA ILE A 82 16.18 4.65 -7.01
C ILE A 82 14.99 5.23 -7.78
N ILE A 83 13.82 4.58 -7.72
CA ILE A 83 12.65 5.06 -8.46
C ILE A 83 12.19 6.41 -7.91
N ASN A 84 12.12 6.55 -6.59
CA ASN A 84 11.62 7.78 -5.98
C ASN A 84 12.60 8.96 -6.04
N LYS A 85 13.84 8.79 -6.50
CA LYS A 85 14.76 9.92 -6.80
C LYS A 85 14.36 10.76 -8.01
N TYR A 86 13.53 10.23 -8.91
CA TYR A 86 13.07 10.95 -10.09
C TYR A 86 11.74 11.64 -9.80
N ASP A 87 11.65 12.96 -9.99
CA ASP A 87 10.47 13.74 -9.59
C ASP A 87 9.17 13.25 -10.23
N ASN A 88 9.23 12.78 -11.48
CA ASN A 88 8.08 12.29 -12.25
C ASN A 88 7.79 10.78 -12.09
N LEU A 89 8.48 10.08 -11.18
CA LEU A 89 8.24 8.66 -10.89
C LEU A 89 7.82 8.48 -9.43
N ALA A 90 6.80 7.66 -9.20
CA ALA A 90 6.39 7.25 -7.86
C ALA A 90 6.54 5.74 -7.67
N ALA A 91 7.25 5.33 -6.62
CA ALA A 91 7.24 3.95 -6.16
C ALA A 91 6.58 3.84 -4.79
N GLU A 92 5.74 2.83 -4.64
CA GLU A 92 5.16 2.39 -3.38
C GLU A 92 5.62 0.98 -3.04
N ARG A 93 5.37 0.54 -1.81
CA ARG A 93 5.71 -0.80 -1.34
C ARG A 93 4.46 -1.45 -0.78
N THR A 94 4.19 -2.69 -1.18
CA THR A 94 3.13 -3.52 -0.61
C THR A 94 3.68 -4.89 -0.24
N TYR A 95 3.09 -5.49 0.79
CA TYR A 95 3.52 -6.76 1.37
C TYR A 95 2.31 -7.67 1.52
N SER A 96 2.54 -8.97 1.62
CA SER A 96 1.46 -9.90 1.88
C SER A 96 0.90 -9.65 3.29
N PRO A 97 -0.43 -9.53 3.46
CA PRO A 97 -1.03 -9.42 4.77
C PRO A 97 -0.76 -10.70 5.56
N TRP A 98 -0.64 -10.58 6.88
CA TRP A 98 -0.63 -11.75 7.75
C TRP A 98 -2.02 -12.39 7.80
N TYR A 99 -2.11 -13.66 8.19
CA TYR A 99 -3.34 -14.45 8.11
C TYR A 99 -4.56 -13.76 8.77
N ASP A 100 -4.34 -13.07 9.89
CA ASP A 100 -5.39 -12.37 10.64
C ASP A 100 -5.97 -11.17 9.88
N MET A 101 -5.12 -10.43 9.19
CA MET A 101 -5.54 -9.33 8.32
C MET A 101 -6.10 -9.85 7.00
N GLU A 102 -5.49 -10.89 6.42
CA GLU A 102 -5.93 -11.50 5.17
C GLU A 102 -7.37 -12.01 5.29
N GLU A 103 -7.70 -12.69 6.38
CA GLU A 103 -9.05 -13.18 6.68
C GLU A 103 -10.05 -12.02 6.70
N GLN A 104 -9.77 -10.95 7.46
CA GLN A 104 -10.63 -9.76 7.49
C GLN A 104 -10.81 -9.12 6.10
N MET A 105 -9.72 -9.01 5.32
CA MET A 105 -9.77 -8.43 3.98
C MET A 105 -10.60 -9.29 3.01
N ARG A 106 -10.44 -10.61 3.08
CA ARG A 106 -11.20 -11.55 2.24
C ARG A 106 -12.69 -11.56 2.58
N ASP A 107 -13.03 -11.57 3.86
CA ASP A 107 -14.43 -11.52 4.32
C ASP A 107 -15.15 -10.25 3.88
N LEU A 108 -14.43 -9.13 3.85
CA LEU A 108 -14.97 -7.84 3.42
C LEU A 108 -14.91 -7.64 1.90
N GLY A 109 -14.22 -8.51 1.16
CA GLY A 109 -13.92 -8.27 -0.26
C GLY A 109 -13.04 -7.04 -0.49
N MET A 110 -12.22 -6.68 0.50
CA MET A 110 -11.32 -5.53 0.47
C MET A 110 -10.08 -5.85 -0.39
N PRO A 111 -9.68 -4.96 -1.34
CA PRO A 111 -8.49 -5.17 -2.14
C PRO A 111 -7.21 -4.94 -1.33
N LEU A 112 -6.10 -5.49 -1.82
CA LEU A 112 -4.77 -5.12 -1.36
C LEU A 112 -4.48 -3.65 -1.71
N TYR A 113 -3.78 -2.94 -0.83
CA TYR A 113 -3.41 -1.53 -0.98
C TYR A 113 -1.92 -1.29 -0.67
N SER A 114 -1.41 -0.09 -0.96
CA SER A 114 -0.01 0.33 -0.77
C SER A 114 0.14 1.71 -0.09
#